data_AF-A0A1E3Q809-F1
#
_entry.id   AF-A0A1E3Q809-F1
#
_cell.length_a   1.000
_cell.length_b   1.000
_cell.length_c   1.000
_cell.angle_alpha   90.00
_cell.angle_beta   90.00
_cell.angle_gamma   90.00
#
_symmetry.space_group_name_H-M   'P 1'
#
loop_
_entity.id
_entity.type
_entity.pdbx_description
1 polymer ?
#
loop_
_entity_poly.entity_id
_entity_poly.type
_entity_poly.pdbx_seq_one_letter_code
_entity_poly.pdbx_strand_id
1 'polypeptide(L)'
;SPQVDMGYDISDYEDIHEPYGTVEDVEMLIQAVHDREMRIIFDLVINHTSNLHAWFLESRSSKSNPKKDWYIWRPAKYDENGSRCRPNNWRSNFSEPAWTWDENTQEYYLHLYAAEQPDLNWENEECRHAIYD
;
A
#
# COMPACT_ATOMS: atom_id res chain seq x y z
N SER A 1 2.82 5.57 9.29
CA SER A 1 1.48 5.55 8.66
C SER A 1 0.87 6.95 8.65
N PRO A 2 0.26 7.40 7.55
CA PRO A 2 -0.51 8.65 7.45
C PRO A 2 -1.89 8.65 8.13
N GLN A 3 -2.31 7.54 8.75
CA GLN A 3 -3.52 7.43 9.58
C GLN A 3 -4.85 7.55 8.81
N VAL A 4 -4.87 7.28 7.51
CA VAL A 4 -6.14 7.19 6.74
C VAL A 4 -6.97 6.00 7.20
N ASP A 5 -6.30 4.91 7.56
CA ASP A 5 -6.91 3.70 8.13
C ASP A 5 -6.29 3.38 9.50
N MET A 6 -6.11 4.41 10.33
CA MET A 6 -5.67 4.30 11.73
C MET A 6 -4.40 3.43 11.93
N GLY A 7 -3.47 3.45 10.98
CA GLY A 7 -2.21 2.71 11.04
C GLY A 7 -2.01 1.68 9.93
N TYR A 8 -3.09 1.23 9.27
CA TYR A 8 -3.02 0.16 8.25
C TYR A 8 -2.62 0.68 6.85
N ASP A 9 -2.60 1.99 6.63
CA ASP A 9 -1.96 2.63 5.48
C ASP A 9 -0.46 2.88 5.77
N ILE A 10 0.39 1.87 5.55
CA ILE A 10 1.80 1.93 5.94
C ILE A 10 2.63 2.69 4.89
N SER A 11 3.29 3.77 5.31
CA SER A 11 4.19 4.59 4.47
C SER A 11 5.66 4.18 4.57
N ASP A 12 6.03 3.52 5.66
CA ASP A 12 7.36 2.99 5.95
C ASP A 12 7.17 1.83 6.94
N TYR A 13 7.71 0.64 6.60
CA TYR A 13 7.62 -0.57 7.42
C TYR A 13 8.72 -0.64 8.50
N GLU A 14 9.78 0.15 8.36
CA GLU A 14 10.98 0.09 9.20
C GLU A 14 11.03 1.19 10.26
N ASP A 15 10.06 2.09 10.27
CA ASP A 15 9.99 3.24 11.18
C ASP A 15 8.71 3.24 12.03
N ILE A 16 8.78 3.93 13.16
CA ILE A 16 7.67 4.08 14.10
C ILE A 16 6.99 5.42 13.86
N HIS A 17 5.66 5.40 13.83
CA HIS A 17 4.89 6.64 13.72
C HIS A 17 5.17 7.52 14.94
N GLU A 18 5.70 8.73 14.71
CA GLU A 18 6.24 9.62 15.76
C GLU A 18 5.36 9.79 17.02
N PRO A 19 4.01 9.93 16.93
CA PRO A 19 3.14 9.94 18.11
C PRO A 19 3.19 8.67 19.00
N TYR A 20 3.69 7.55 18.49
CA TYR A 20 3.84 6.28 19.21
C TYR A 20 5.24 6.06 19.80
N GLY A 21 6.24 6.86 19.40
CA GLY A 21 7.62 6.77 19.86
C GLY A 21 8.62 6.55 18.73
N THR A 22 9.79 6.03 19.07
CA THR A 22 10.87 5.69 18.13
C THR A 22 11.11 4.18 18.02
N VAL A 23 11.98 3.78 17.09
CA VAL A 23 12.45 2.38 17.00
C VAL A 23 13.07 1.94 18.32
N GLU A 24 13.88 2.78 18.98
CA GLU A 24 14.49 2.48 20.27
C GLU A 24 13.44 2.27 21.38
N ASP A 25 12.32 3.01 21.36
CA ASP A 25 11.22 2.79 22.30
C ASP A 25 10.59 1.41 22.11
N VAL A 26 10.45 0.95 20.86
CA VAL A 26 9.93 -0.39 20.55
C VAL A 26 10.93 -1.48 20.91
N GLU A 27 12.24 -1.26 20.70
CA GLU A 27 13.29 -2.18 21.17
C GLU A 27 13.26 -2.35 22.69
N MET A 28 13.10 -1.24 23.43
CA MET A 28 12.93 -1.28 24.89
C MET A 28 11.66 -2.05 25.29
N LEU A 29 10.56 -1.87 24.58
CA LEU A 29 9.31 -2.62 24.81
C LEU A 29 9.53 -4.12 24.60
N ILE A 30 10.15 -4.52 23.49
CA ILE A 30 10.44 -5.93 23.17
C ILE A 30 11.28 -6.57 24.27
N GLN A 31 12.36 -5.90 24.69
CA GLN A 31 13.22 -6.41 25.76
C GLN A 31 12.44 -6.57 27.08
N ALA A 32 11.67 -5.56 27.47
CA ALA A 32 10.88 -5.59 28.70
C ALA A 32 9.81 -6.71 28.68
N VAL A 33 9.21 -7.00 27.53
CA VAL A 33 8.27 -8.12 27.36
C VAL A 33 8.99 -9.46 27.53
N HIS A 34 10.16 -9.62 26.91
CA HIS A 34 10.95 -10.85 27.00
C HIS A 34 11.51 -11.12 28.40
N ASP A 35 11.93 -10.10 29.13
CA ASP A 35 12.37 -10.20 30.53
C ASP A 35 11.28 -10.76 31.46
N ARG A 36 10.02 -10.69 31.02
CA ARG A 36 8.84 -11.22 31.71
C ARG A 36 8.37 -12.56 31.16
N GLU A 37 9.20 -13.23 30.36
CA GLU A 37 8.92 -14.52 29.70
C GLU A 37 7.66 -14.50 28.80
N MET A 38 7.24 -13.30 28.39
CA MET A 38 6.13 -13.11 27.46
C MET A 38 6.62 -13.08 26.02
N ARG A 39 5.68 -13.16 25.07
CA ARG A 39 5.92 -13.03 23.63
C ARG A 39 5.14 -11.85 23.10
N ILE A 40 5.74 -11.15 22.14
CA ILE A 40 5.10 -10.07 21.39
C ILE A 40 5.00 -10.50 19.93
N ILE A 41 3.87 -10.16 19.31
CA ILE A 41 3.65 -10.27 17.87
C ILE A 41 3.22 -8.89 17.37
N PHE A 42 3.66 -8.53 16.18
CA PHE A 42 3.25 -7.31 15.50
C PHE A 42 2.31 -7.68 14.35
N ASP A 43 1.43 -6.75 14.00
CA ASP A 43 0.59 -6.91 12.81
C ASP A 43 1.44 -6.72 11.54
N LEU A 44 1.12 -7.48 10.49
CA LEU A 44 1.86 -7.48 9.23
C LEU A 44 0.90 -7.17 8.09
N VAL A 45 0.88 -5.90 7.68
CA VAL A 45 -0.06 -5.38 6.67
C VAL A 45 0.64 -5.28 5.31
N ILE A 46 0.49 -6.33 4.50
CA ILE A 46 1.27 -6.51 3.27
C ILE A 46 0.42 -6.78 2.03
N ASN A 47 -0.91 -6.64 2.14
CA ASN A 47 -1.78 -6.62 0.96
C ASN A 47 -1.62 -5.30 0.17
N HIS A 48 -1.40 -4.20 0.87
CA HIS A 48 -1.31 -2.85 0.33
C HIS A 48 -0.30 -2.03 1.13
N THR A 49 0.19 -0.93 0.55
CA THR A 49 0.92 0.13 1.27
C THR A 49 0.08 1.39 1.31
N SER A 50 0.57 2.45 1.95
CA SER A 50 0.09 3.81 1.70
C SER A 50 0.47 4.28 0.28
N ASN A 51 -0.32 5.18 -0.31
CA ASN A 51 0.04 5.91 -1.52
C ASN A 51 1.19 6.92 -1.32
N LEU A 52 1.61 7.14 -0.07
CA LEU A 52 2.81 7.91 0.28
C LEU A 52 4.05 7.02 0.45
N HIS A 53 3.90 5.69 0.36
CA HIS A 53 5.04 4.76 0.42
C HIS A 53 5.99 5.00 -0.76
N ALA A 54 7.29 4.96 -0.51
CA ALA A 54 8.32 5.21 -1.53
C ALA A 54 8.13 4.33 -2.77
N TRP A 55 7.77 3.06 -2.57
CA TRP A 55 7.45 2.13 -3.66
C TRP A 55 6.31 2.61 -4.56
N PHE A 56 5.20 3.11 -3.99
CA PHE A 56 4.08 3.60 -4.78
C PHE A 56 4.43 4.90 -5.50
N LEU A 57 5.16 5.80 -4.82
CA LEU A 57 5.65 7.06 -5.42
C LEU A 57 6.55 6.79 -6.64
N GLU A 58 7.43 5.79 -6.55
CA GLU A 58 8.23 5.34 -7.70
C GLU A 58 7.37 4.68 -8.78
N SER A 59 6.48 3.76 -8.41
CA SER A 59 5.59 3.05 -9.33
C SER A 59 4.70 4.01 -10.15
N ARG A 60 4.15 5.04 -9.51
CA ARG A 60 3.29 6.04 -10.16
C ARG A 60 4.06 7.11 -10.93
N SER A 61 5.39 7.18 -10.80
CA SER A 61 6.21 8.22 -11.43
C SER A 61 6.18 8.13 -12.96
N SER A 62 6.16 6.92 -13.51
CA SER A 62 6.11 6.66 -14.95
C SER A 62 5.72 5.21 -15.26
N LYS A 63 5.27 4.95 -16.48
CA LYS A 63 4.97 3.58 -16.95
C LYS A 63 6.21 2.71 -17.19
N SER A 64 7.41 3.30 -17.15
CA SER A 64 8.68 2.61 -17.39
C SER A 64 9.54 2.47 -16.13
N ASN A 65 9.04 2.90 -14.97
CA ASN A 65 9.76 2.73 -13.71
C ASN A 65 9.86 1.22 -13.36
N PRO A 66 11.00 0.73 -12.83
CA PRO A 66 11.14 -0.68 -12.44
C PRO A 66 10.05 -1.18 -11.47
N LYS A 67 9.58 -0.31 -10.57
CA LYS A 67 8.50 -0.61 -9.62
C LYS A 67 7.09 -0.42 -10.19
N LYS A 68 6.93 -0.15 -11.49
CA LYS A 68 5.61 0.02 -12.10
C LYS A 68 4.72 -1.18 -11.82
N ASP A 69 5.25 -2.39 -11.99
CA ASP A 69 4.50 -3.64 -11.79
C ASP A 69 4.50 -4.14 -10.35
N TRP A 70 4.98 -3.36 -9.39
CA TRP A 70 4.82 -3.66 -7.96
C TRP A 70 3.41 -3.35 -7.45
N TYR A 71 2.62 -2.62 -8.24
CA TYR A 71 1.20 -2.35 -7.97
C TYR A 71 0.35 -2.70 -9.19
N ILE A 72 -0.95 -2.84 -8.99
CA ILE A 72 -1.86 -3.31 -10.04
C ILE A 72 -2.41 -2.12 -10.84
N TRP A 73 -1.78 -1.83 -11.98
CA TRP A 73 -2.19 -0.78 -12.91
C TRP A 73 -2.98 -1.30 -14.11
N ARG A 74 -4.01 -0.60 -14.55
CA ARG A 74 -4.78 -0.95 -15.75
C ARG A 74 -5.19 0.28 -16.56
N PRO A 75 -5.14 0.23 -17.90
CA PRO A 75 -5.67 1.32 -18.71
C PRO A 75 -7.18 1.47 -18.52
N ALA A 76 -7.69 2.66 -18.86
CA ALA A 76 -9.12 2.87 -18.95
C ALA A 76 -9.76 1.99 -20.02
N LYS A 77 -11.00 1.57 -19.74
CA LYS A 77 -11.95 1.16 -20.77
C LYS A 77 -12.76 2.37 -21.20
N TYR A 78 -13.44 2.28 -22.34
CA TYR A 78 -14.34 3.33 -22.83
C TYR A 78 -15.68 2.72 -23.18
N ASP A 79 -16.78 3.39 -22.83
CA ASP A 79 -18.11 3.00 -23.26
C ASP A 79 -18.40 3.46 -24.70
N GLU A 80 -19.60 3.13 -25.21
CA GLU A 80 -20.04 3.50 -26.56
C GLU A 80 -20.09 5.02 -26.80
N ASN A 81 -20.19 5.81 -25.72
CA ASN A 81 -20.19 7.28 -25.77
C ASN A 81 -18.78 7.87 -25.64
N GLY A 82 -17.74 7.04 -25.55
CA GLY A 82 -16.36 7.47 -25.33
C GLY A 82 -16.06 7.91 -23.89
N SER A 83 -16.92 7.58 -22.92
CA SER A 83 -16.71 7.93 -21.51
C SER A 83 -15.73 6.96 -20.85
N ARG A 84 -14.77 7.52 -20.10
CA ARG A 84 -13.75 6.75 -19.37
C ARG A 84 -14.40 5.85 -18.32
N CYS A 85 -14.11 4.57 -18.40
CA CYS A 85 -14.61 3.53 -17.52
C CYS A 85 -13.44 2.81 -16.82
N ARG A 86 -13.67 2.44 -15.56
CA ARG A 86 -12.77 1.59 -14.78
C ARG A 86 -12.64 0.17 -15.37
N PRO A 87 -11.58 -0.58 -15.03
CA PRO A 87 -11.32 -1.90 -15.62
C PRO A 87 -12.41 -2.94 -15.39
N ASN A 88 -13.08 -2.91 -14.24
CA ASN A 88 -14.19 -3.80 -13.88
C ASN A 88 -15.14 -3.11 -12.86
N ASN A 89 -16.19 -3.80 -12.44
CA ASN A 89 -17.17 -3.30 -11.48
C ASN A 89 -16.85 -3.65 -10.02
N TRP A 90 -15.58 -3.94 -9.69
CA TRP A 90 -15.20 -4.27 -8.32
C TRP A 90 -15.43 -3.10 -7.35
N ARG A 91 -15.77 -3.49 -6.12
CA ARG A 91 -16.19 -2.66 -5.00
C ARG A 91 -15.06 -2.68 -3.96
N SER A 92 -14.70 -1.52 -3.37
CA SER A 92 -13.76 -1.52 -2.25
C SER A 92 -14.52 -1.85 -0.95
N ASN A 93 -13.79 -2.29 0.06
CA ASN A 93 -14.34 -2.63 1.37
C ASN A 93 -14.80 -1.38 2.14
N PHE A 94 -14.28 -0.18 1.81
CA PHE A 94 -14.58 1.07 2.52
C PHE A 94 -15.27 2.11 1.64
N SER A 95 -14.93 2.15 0.36
CA SER A 95 -15.40 3.16 -0.58
C SER A 95 -15.77 2.55 -1.93
N GLU A 96 -16.66 3.21 -2.66
CA GLU A 96 -16.95 2.84 -4.05
C GLU A 96 -16.38 3.90 -4.98
N PRO A 97 -15.62 3.55 -6.04
CA PRO A 97 -15.18 2.22 -6.53
C PRO A 97 -13.76 1.77 -6.06
N ALA A 98 -13.38 0.50 -6.28
CA ALA A 98 -12.05 -0.07 -5.95
C ALA A 98 -10.89 0.34 -6.88
N TRP A 99 -11.10 1.36 -7.72
CA TRP A 99 -10.13 1.79 -8.73
C TRP A 99 -10.04 3.30 -8.72
N THR A 100 -8.83 3.83 -8.56
CA THR A 100 -8.58 5.26 -8.62
C THR A 100 -7.75 5.60 -9.85
N TRP A 101 -8.16 6.64 -10.56
CA TRP A 101 -7.46 7.13 -11.74
C TRP A 101 -6.26 7.98 -11.34
N ASP A 102 -5.10 7.70 -11.92
CA ASP A 102 -3.89 8.50 -11.80
C ASP A 102 -3.71 9.36 -13.06
N GLU A 103 -3.80 10.68 -12.90
CA GLU A 103 -3.69 11.61 -14.03
C GLU A 103 -2.27 11.66 -14.62
N ASN A 104 -1.23 11.29 -13.86
CA ASN A 104 0.15 11.30 -14.38
C ASN A 104 0.38 10.19 -15.41
N THR A 105 -0.05 8.96 -15.07
CA THR A 105 0.13 7.79 -15.92
C THR A 105 -1.07 7.52 -16.82
N GLN A 106 -2.20 8.19 -16.62
CA GLN A 106 -3.44 7.93 -17.35
C GLN A 106 -3.86 6.45 -17.25
N GLU A 107 -3.77 5.90 -16.04
CA GLU A 107 -4.13 4.52 -15.70
C GLU A 107 -4.88 4.48 -14.37
N TYR A 108 -5.68 3.44 -14.17
CA TYR A 108 -6.26 3.11 -12.88
C TYR A 108 -5.28 2.26 -12.07
N TYR A 109 -5.15 2.52 -10.78
CA TYR A 109 -4.56 1.57 -9.83
C TYR A 109 -5.65 0.94 -8.95
N LEU A 110 -5.45 -0.31 -8.58
CA LEU A 110 -6.34 -1.04 -7.69
C LEU A 110 -6.12 -0.62 -6.24
N HIS A 111 -7.22 -0.46 -5.50
CA HIS A 111 -7.23 -0.42 -4.05
C HIS A 111 -8.48 -1.16 -3.53
N LEU A 112 -8.31 -2.23 -2.75
CA LEU A 112 -9.41 -2.98 -2.16
C LEU A 112 -9.96 -2.30 -0.89
N TYR A 113 -9.25 -1.30 -0.37
CA TYR A 113 -9.65 -0.51 0.80
C TYR A 113 -9.73 0.99 0.40
N ALA A 114 -9.12 1.91 1.17
CA ALA A 114 -9.12 3.33 0.83
C ALA A 114 -8.33 3.61 -0.47
N ALA A 115 -8.61 4.73 -1.14
CA ALA A 115 -7.86 5.12 -2.34
C ALA A 115 -6.37 5.35 -2.04
N GLU A 116 -6.06 5.69 -0.80
CA GLU A 116 -4.73 5.86 -0.26
C GLU A 116 -4.04 4.53 0.08
N GLN A 117 -4.70 3.39 -0.13
CA GLN A 117 -4.17 2.03 0.14
C GLN A 117 -4.03 1.21 -1.17
N PRO A 118 -3.11 1.58 -2.09
CA PRO A 118 -2.89 0.83 -3.32
C PRO A 118 -2.39 -0.60 -3.06
N ASP A 119 -3.02 -1.57 -3.71
CA ASP A 119 -2.71 -2.99 -3.55
C ASP A 119 -1.38 -3.37 -4.22
N LEU A 120 -0.56 -4.10 -3.46
CA LEU A 120 0.70 -4.67 -3.92
C LEU A 120 0.40 -5.82 -4.90
N ASN A 121 1.22 -5.91 -5.94
CA ASN A 121 1.13 -6.98 -6.92
C ASN A 121 2.01 -8.17 -6.51
N TRP A 122 1.42 -9.11 -5.76
CA TRP A 122 2.07 -10.32 -5.28
C TRP A 122 2.57 -11.27 -6.38
N GLU A 123 2.13 -11.11 -7.64
CA GLU A 123 2.65 -11.89 -8.76
C GLU A 123 4.09 -11.48 -9.12
N ASN A 124 4.49 -10.24 -8.81
CA ASN A 124 5.84 -9.74 -9.06
C ASN A 124 6.83 -10.29 -8.00
N GLU A 125 7.84 -11.04 -8.45
CA GLU A 125 8.81 -11.70 -7.56
C GLU A 125 9.72 -10.72 -6.81
N GLU A 126 10.14 -9.63 -7.46
CA GLU A 126 10.95 -8.60 -6.81
C GLU A 126 10.15 -7.88 -5.72
N CYS A 127 8.86 -7.61 -5.96
CA CYS A 127 7.95 -7.06 -4.97
C CYS A 127 7.81 -7.99 -3.77
N ARG A 128 7.60 -9.30 -3.99
CA ARG A 128 7.52 -10.28 -2.89
C ARG A 128 8.79 -10.32 -2.05
N HIS A 129 9.96 -10.37 -2.68
CA HIS A 129 11.23 -10.39 -1.95
C HIS A 129 11.43 -9.09 -1.14
N ALA A 130 11.12 -7.93 -1.71
CA ALA A 130 11.20 -6.66 -1.00
C ALA A 130 10.22 -6.53 0.18
N ILE A 131 9.11 -7.28 0.19
CA ILE A 131 8.18 -7.37 1.34
C ILE A 131 8.75 -8.24 2.48
N TYR A 132 9.64 -9.19 2.15
CA TYR A 132 10.20 -10.13 3.13
C TYR A 132 11.45 -9.61 3.83
N ASP A 133 12.21 -8.76 3.15
CA ASP A 133 13.39 -8.09 3.66
C ASP A 133 13.03 -7.09 4.79
#